data_AF-A0A154PKI2-F1
#
_entry.id   AF-A0A154PKI2-F1
#
_cell.length_a   1.000
_cell.length_b   1.000
_cell.length_c   1.000
_cell.angle_alpha   90.00
_cell.angle_beta   90.00
_cell.angle_gamma   90.00
#
_symmetry.space_group_name_H-M   'P 1'
#
loop_
_entity.id
_entity.type
_entity.pdbx_description
1 polymer ?
#
loop_
_entity_poly.entity_id
_entity_poly.type
_entity_poly.pdbx_seq_one_letter_code
_entity_poly.pdbx_strand_id
1 'polypeptide(L)'
;MDDGERCSNLTGNYSAFEHKCTGDKRTCMVKRFSYTTSTENSTSSPQTWSIERDCTSKCDPGCIVIGERTKLHACTDCCEQSFCNVGTGTGNRLLMNGIDLFLAVTLQIILTVILYPS
;
A
#
# COMPACT_ATOMS: atom_id res chain seq x y z
N MET A 1 26.93 0.55 -0.65
CA MET A 1 26.15 0.13 0.53
C MET A 1 25.17 -0.89 -0.01
N ASP A 2 25.39 -2.15 0.36
CA ASP A 2 24.79 -3.33 -0.28
C ASP A 2 23.56 -3.79 0.53
N ASP A 3 22.65 -2.86 0.79
CA ASP A 3 21.36 -3.19 1.42
C ASP A 3 20.45 -3.78 0.34
N GLY A 4 20.69 -5.07 0.05
CA GLY A 4 20.04 -5.81 -1.03
C GLY A 4 18.53 -5.96 -0.87
N GLU A 5 17.90 -6.69 -1.81
CA GLU A 5 16.45 -6.97 -1.96
C GLU A 5 15.71 -7.51 -0.70
N ARG A 6 16.47 -7.80 0.36
CA ARG A 6 16.06 -8.46 1.60
C ARG A 6 15.13 -7.61 2.47
N CYS A 7 15.23 -6.27 2.45
CA CYS A 7 14.37 -5.42 3.28
C CYS A 7 12.92 -5.36 2.77
N SER A 8 12.74 -5.47 1.46
CA SER A 8 11.42 -5.46 0.81
C SER A 8 10.72 -6.80 0.83
N ASN A 9 11.47 -7.90 0.68
CA ASN A 9 10.91 -9.24 0.58
C ASN A 9 11.52 -10.17 1.63
N LEU A 10 10.95 -10.12 2.84
CA LEU A 10 11.38 -10.92 3.98
C LEU A 10 10.84 -12.36 3.85
N THR A 11 11.48 -13.19 3.03
CA THR A 11 11.12 -14.61 2.77
C THR A 11 11.71 -15.62 3.78
N GLY A 12 12.12 -15.17 4.96
CA GLY A 12 12.83 -15.96 5.98
C GLY A 12 12.31 -15.73 7.40
N ASN A 13 12.94 -16.35 8.39
CA ASN A 13 12.60 -16.14 9.79
C ASN A 13 13.25 -14.85 10.31
N TYR A 14 12.45 -13.78 10.40
CA TYR A 14 12.88 -12.44 10.80
C TYR A 14 12.14 -11.95 12.05
N SER A 15 11.81 -12.87 12.96
CA SER A 15 11.14 -12.55 14.23
C SER A 15 11.87 -11.49 15.07
N ALA A 16 13.18 -11.28 14.83
CA ALA A 16 13.96 -10.22 15.46
C ALA A 16 13.47 -8.79 15.12
N PHE A 17 12.76 -8.59 14.01
CA PHE A 17 12.20 -7.29 13.62
C PHE A 17 10.71 -7.15 13.97
N GLU A 18 10.10 -8.21 14.49
CA GLU A 18 8.74 -8.16 15.02
C GLU A 18 8.74 -7.51 16.40
N HIS A 19 7.76 -6.64 16.61
CA HIS A 19 7.40 -6.24 17.95
C HIS A 19 5.88 -6.06 18.05
N LYS A 20 5.36 -6.30 19.25
CA LYS A 20 3.94 -6.08 19.52
C LYS A 20 3.67 -4.58 19.62
N CYS A 21 2.69 -4.12 18.85
CA CYS A 21 2.10 -2.79 19.02
C CYS A 21 1.58 -2.62 20.47
N THR A 22 1.96 -1.52 21.13
CA THR A 22 1.62 -1.27 22.55
C THR A 22 0.91 0.07 22.73
N GLY A 23 0.13 0.18 23.82
CA GLY A 23 -0.56 1.42 24.19
C GLY A 23 -1.62 1.87 23.17
N ASP A 24 -1.49 3.11 22.73
CA ASP A 24 -2.33 3.77 21.72
C ASP A 24 -1.88 3.49 20.28
N LYS A 25 -0.66 2.98 20.08
CA LYS A 25 -0.10 2.66 18.76
C LYS A 25 -0.66 1.34 18.22
N ARG A 26 -1.93 1.30 17.84
CA ARG A 26 -2.61 0.07 17.41
C ARG A 26 -2.60 -0.19 15.91
N THR A 27 -2.18 0.79 15.11
CA THR A 27 -2.17 0.68 13.64
C THR A 27 -0.77 0.36 13.16
N CYS A 28 -0.63 -0.70 12.36
CA CYS A 28 0.62 -0.98 11.66
C CYS A 28 0.81 0.00 10.50
N MET A 29 2.01 0.54 10.38
CA MET A 29 2.41 1.47 9.34
C MET A 29 3.62 0.91 8.58
N VAL A 30 3.67 1.17 7.29
CA VAL A 30 4.87 1.00 6.47
C VAL A 30 5.11 2.24 5.63
N LYS A 31 6.35 2.73 5.66
CA LYS A 31 6.84 3.77 4.75
C LYS A 31 7.79 3.13 3.75
N ARG A 32 7.56 3.38 2.47
CA ARG A 32 8.39 2.86 1.38
C ARG A 32 8.88 4.01 0.52
N PHE A 33 10.17 4.01 0.25
CA PHE A 33 10.82 4.89 -0.70
C PHE A 33 11.30 4.06 -1.89
N SER A 34 10.81 4.36 -3.07
CA SER A 34 11.24 3.72 -4.32
C SER A 34 11.50 4.77 -5.38
N TYR A 35 12.28 4.43 -6.40
CA TYR A 35 12.53 5.34 -7.51
C TYR A 35 12.34 4.64 -8.85
N THR A 36 11.88 5.42 -9.82
CA THR A 36 11.82 5.04 -11.24
C THR A 36 12.59 6.05 -12.06
N THR A 37 13.31 5.61 -13.06
CA THR A 37 14.02 6.48 -14.00
C THR A 37 13.35 6.40 -15.36
N SER A 38 12.93 7.55 -15.88
CA SER A 38 12.34 7.71 -17.20
C SER A 38 13.36 8.32 -18.16
N THR A 39 13.53 7.67 -19.31
CA THR A 39 14.17 8.20 -20.50
C THR A 39 13.09 8.60 -21.51
N GLU A 40 13.46 9.17 -22.65
CA GLU A 40 12.49 9.52 -23.71
C GLU A 40 11.68 8.31 -24.20
N ASN A 41 12.25 7.11 -24.14
CA ASN A 41 11.66 5.91 -24.75
C ASN A 41 11.18 4.86 -23.74
N SER A 42 11.49 5.01 -22.45
CA SER A 42 11.16 3.99 -21.45
C SER A 42 11.17 4.52 -20.03
N THR A 43 10.41 3.87 -19.15
CA THR A 43 10.49 4.06 -17.70
C THR A 43 10.92 2.76 -17.04
N SER A 44 11.90 2.81 -16.15
CA SER A 44 12.39 1.64 -15.42
C SER A 44 11.32 1.08 -14.49
N SER A 45 11.46 -0.20 -14.12
CA SER A 45 10.70 -0.74 -12.99
C SER A 45 11.02 0.02 -11.70
N PRO A 46 10.07 0.13 -10.76
CA PRO A 46 10.32 0.75 -9.45
C PRO A 46 11.39 0.00 -8.68
N GLN A 47 12.47 0.69 -8.35
CA GLN A 47 13.55 0.18 -7.53
C GLN A 47 13.30 0.62 -6.08
N THR A 48 13.18 -0.34 -5.16
CA THR A 48 13.04 -0.01 -3.74
C THR A 48 14.37 0.50 -3.22
N TRP A 49 14.35 1.68 -2.62
CA TRP A 49 15.51 2.26 -1.95
C TRP A 49 15.47 1.97 -0.45
N SER A 50 14.32 2.19 0.20
CA SER A 50 14.19 1.91 1.64
C SER A 50 12.76 1.57 2.02
N ILE A 51 12.63 0.89 3.16
CA ILE A 51 11.36 0.52 3.77
C ILE A 51 11.48 0.55 5.28
N GLU A 52 10.53 1.21 5.93
CA GLU A 52 10.44 1.37 7.38
C GLU A 52 9.07 0.89 7.85
N ARG A 53 9.04 0.16 8.97
CA ARG A 53 7.83 -0.45 9.53
C ARG A 53 7.74 -0.09 11.00
N ASP A 54 6.59 0.41 11.44
CA ASP A 54 6.35 0.77 12.84
C ASP A 54 4.86 0.66 13.19
N CYS A 55 4.54 0.69 14.48
CA CYS A 55 3.20 0.90 14.99
C CYS A 55 2.96 2.39 15.28
N THR A 56 1.81 2.91 14.90
CA THR A 56 1.43 4.31 15.13
C THR A 56 0.01 4.43 15.67
N SER A 57 -0.28 5.52 16.38
CA SER A 57 -1.63 5.88 16.81
C SER A 57 -2.37 6.73 15.77
N LYS A 58 -1.64 7.34 14.84
CA LYS A 58 -2.18 8.09 13.70
C LYS A 58 -1.39 7.72 12.44
N CYS A 59 -2.11 7.35 11.40
CA CYS A 59 -1.52 6.91 10.15
C CYS A 59 -2.19 7.65 8.99
N ASP A 60 -1.40 8.41 8.25
CA ASP A 60 -1.85 9.18 7.09
C ASP A 60 -1.41 8.45 5.82
N PRO A 61 -2.28 7.61 5.22
CA PRO A 61 -1.92 6.87 4.02
C PRO A 61 -1.80 7.82 2.82
N GLY A 62 -0.83 7.55 1.96
CA GLY A 62 -0.63 8.34 0.75
C GLY A 62 0.73 8.15 0.11
N CYS A 63 0.84 8.58 -1.15
CA CYS A 63 2.09 8.53 -1.91
C CYS A 63 2.38 9.91 -2.49
N ILE A 64 3.60 10.40 -2.28
CA ILE A 64 4.11 11.58 -2.96
C ILE A 64 5.14 11.17 -4.00
N VAL A 65 5.11 11.82 -5.16
CA VAL A 65 6.05 11.59 -6.26
C VAL A 65 6.85 12.86 -6.49
N ILE A 66 8.17 12.76 -6.43
CA ILE A 66 9.09 13.90 -6.49
C ILE A 66 10.06 13.69 -7.64
N GLY A 67 10.20 14.69 -8.50
CA GLY A 67 11.16 14.70 -9.62
C GLY A 67 10.52 14.45 -10.99
N GLU A 68 11.29 14.74 -12.04
CA GLU A 68 10.83 14.65 -13.44
C GLU A 68 11.31 13.36 -14.11
N ARG A 69 12.60 13.28 -14.45
CA ARG A 69 13.21 12.08 -15.06
C ARG A 69 13.48 10.97 -14.05
N THR A 70 13.98 11.33 -12.86
CA THR A 70 14.08 10.39 -11.74
C THR A 70 12.96 10.73 -10.78
N LYS A 71 11.95 9.86 -10.72
CA LYS A 71 10.79 10.01 -9.84
C LYS A 71 11.03 9.20 -8.58
N LEU A 72 11.16 9.88 -7.45
CA LEU A 72 11.15 9.30 -6.13
C LEU A 72 9.69 9.20 -5.65
N HIS A 73 9.28 7.99 -5.29
CA HIS A 73 7.98 7.69 -4.70
C HIS A 73 8.17 7.47 -3.21
N ALA A 74 7.53 8.28 -2.38
CA ALA A 74 7.48 8.08 -0.93
C ALA A 74 6.04 7.77 -0.53
N CYS A 75 5.79 6.51 -0.20
CA CYS A 75 4.47 5.97 0.11
C CYS A 75 4.37 5.58 1.58
N THR A 76 3.22 5.85 2.18
CA THR A 76 2.82 5.37 3.50
C THR A 76 1.55 4.55 3.36
N ASP A 77 1.57 3.32 3.87
CA ASP A 77 0.39 2.45 3.96
C ASP A 77 0.12 2.05 5.41
N CYS A 78 -1.16 1.85 5.73
CA CYS A 78 -1.67 1.63 7.08
C CYS A 78 -2.59 0.40 7.10
N CYS A 79 -2.53 -0.41 8.15
CA CYS A 79 -3.40 -1.56 8.32
C CYS A 79 -3.48 -2.01 9.79
N GLU A 80 -4.51 -2.78 10.15
CA GLU A 80 -4.78 -3.15 11.55
C GLU A 80 -4.57 -4.64 11.87
N GLN A 81 -4.34 -5.46 10.85
CA GLN A 81 -4.09 -6.89 11.02
C GLN A 81 -2.64 -7.13 11.46
N SER A 82 -2.39 -8.11 12.32
CA SER A 82 -1.01 -8.43 12.70
C SER A 82 -0.16 -8.74 11.46
N PHE A 83 1.04 -8.16 11.39
CA PHE A 83 2.02 -8.33 10.30
C PHE A 83 1.57 -7.90 8.89
N CYS A 84 0.53 -7.08 8.78
CA CYS A 84 0.00 -6.67 7.48
C CYS A 84 0.89 -5.67 6.73
N ASN A 85 1.81 -4.97 7.42
CA ASN A 85 2.63 -3.88 6.89
C ASN A 85 3.85 -4.38 6.09
N VAL A 86 3.61 -5.30 5.16
CA VAL A 86 4.66 -5.98 4.36
C VAL A 86 5.34 -5.03 3.37
N GLY A 87 4.62 -4.02 2.87
CA GLY A 87 5.18 -2.99 1.98
C GLY A 87 5.38 -3.42 0.52
N THR A 88 4.56 -4.36 0.04
CA THR A 88 4.57 -4.83 -1.35
C THR A 88 4.22 -3.74 -2.38
N GLY A 89 3.86 -2.52 -1.95
CA GLY A 89 3.61 -1.37 -2.83
C GLY A 89 2.43 -1.57 -3.77
N THR A 90 1.50 -2.44 -3.40
CA THR A 90 0.16 -2.43 -3.96
C THR A 90 -0.58 -1.24 -3.38
N GLY A 91 -0.25 -0.04 -3.87
CA GLY A 91 -1.01 1.17 -3.59
C GLY A 91 -2.49 0.89 -3.82
N ASN A 92 -3.30 1.23 -2.83
CA ASN A 92 -4.74 1.02 -2.81
C ASN A 92 -5.15 -0.38 -3.26
N ARG A 93 -4.93 -1.40 -2.42
CA ARG A 93 -5.89 -2.50 -2.40
C ARG A 93 -7.20 -1.90 -1.88
N LEU A 94 -7.97 -1.29 -2.78
CA LEU A 94 -9.41 -1.17 -2.64
C LEU A 94 -9.91 -2.60 -2.52
N LEU A 95 -9.79 -3.17 -1.32
CA LEU A 95 -10.60 -4.29 -0.90
C LEU A 95 -12.01 -3.73 -0.81
N MET A 96 -12.65 -3.52 -1.96
CA MET A 96 -14.10 -3.63 -2.01
C MET A 96 -14.35 -5.03 -1.49
N ASN A 97 -14.89 -5.13 -0.28
CA ASN A 97 -15.37 -6.41 0.21
C ASN A 97 -16.36 -6.91 -0.84
N GLY A 98 -16.35 -8.21 -1.16
CA GLY A 98 -17.27 -8.76 -2.19
C GLY A 98 -18.74 -8.42 -1.92
N ILE A 99 -19.08 -8.17 -0.66
CA ILE A 99 -20.37 -7.68 -0.18
C ILE A 99 -20.68 -6.26 -0.70
N ASP A 100 -19.71 -5.33 -0.63
CA ASP A 100 -19.90 -3.95 -1.09
C ASP A 100 -20.11 -3.87 -2.61
N LEU A 101 -19.38 -4.72 -3.35
CA LEU A 101 -19.59 -4.85 -4.80
C LEU A 101 -20.98 -5.41 -5.11
N PHE A 102 -21.41 -6.46 -4.38
CA PHE A 102 -22.73 -7.06 -4.55
C PHE A 102 -23.84 -6.07 -4.25
N LEU A 103 -23.75 -5.34 -3.13
CA LEU A 103 -24.72 -4.31 -2.76
C LEU A 103 -24.79 -3.20 -3.81
N ALA A 104 -23.66 -2.70 -4.29
CA ALA A 104 -23.62 -1.67 -5.34
C ALA A 104 -24.29 -2.13 -6.63
N VAL A 105 -24.05 -3.37 -7.07
CA VAL A 105 -24.68 -3.96 -8.26
C VAL A 105 -26.19 -4.15 -8.05
N THR A 106 -26.62 -4.66 -6.89
CA THR A 106 -28.07 -4.83 -6.62
C THR A 106 -28.80 -3.49 -6.61
N LEU A 107 -28.22 -2.46 -6.00
CA LEU A 107 -28.80 -1.13 -5.96
C LEU A 107 -28.93 -0.52 -7.36
N GLN A 108 -27.90 -0.67 -8.20
CA GLN A 108 -27.95 -0.21 -9.59
C GLN A 108 -29.08 -0.89 -10.36
N ILE A 109 -29.19 -2.22 -10.31
CA ILE A 109 -30.24 -2.98 -11.02
C ILE A 109 -31.63 -2.52 -10.61
N ILE A 110 -31.88 -2.33 -9.31
CA ILE A 110 -33.16 -1.85 -8.80
C ILE A 110 -33.49 -0.45 -9.36
N LEU A 111 -32.52 0.46 -9.34
CA LEU A 111 -32.69 1.81 -9.89
C LEU A 111 -33.02 1.79 -11.39
N THR A 112 -32.36 0.95 -12.18
CA THR A 112 -32.65 0.84 -13.63
C THR A 112 -34.06 0.33 -13.88
N VAL A 113 -34.51 -0.68 -13.13
CA VAL A 113 -35.87 -1.24 -13.26
C VAL A 113 -36.95 -0.24 -12.85
N ILE A 114 -36.71 0.58 -11.81
CA ILE A 114 -37.67 1.58 -11.34
C ILE A 114 -37.74 2.80 -12.27
N LEU A 115 -36.60 3.27 -12.79
CA LEU A 115 -36.53 4.49 -13.61
C LEU A 115 -36.86 4.25 -15.09
N TYR A 116 -36.66 3.02 -15.58
CA TYR A 116 -37.02 2.62 -16.94
C TYR A 116 -37.93 1.39 -16.93
N PRO A 117 -39.16 1.51 -16.39
CA PRO A 117 -40.16 0.48 -16.58
C PRO A 117 -40.58 0.53 -18.06
N SER A 118 -40.43 -0.60 -18.75
CA SER A 118 -40.92 -0.80 -20.11
C SER A 118 -42.39 -0.42 -20.27
#